data_AF-M1LP98-F1
#
_entry.id   AF-M1LP98-F1
#
_cell.length_a   1.000
_cell.length_b   1.000
_cell.length_c   1.000
_cell.angle_alpha   90.00
_cell.angle_beta   90.00
_cell.angle_gamma   90.00
#
_symmetry.space_group_name_H-M   'P 1'
#
loop_
_entity.id
_entity.type
_entity.pdbx_description
1 polymer ?
#
loop_
_entity_poly.entity_id
_entity_poly.type
_entity_poly.pdbx_seq_one_letter_code
_entity_poly.pdbx_strand_id
1 'polypeptide(L)'
;MVNRKGGVFIKNRNVVTIIFPSLFMTIITIISFSNMLNFNVIEFKGSFILSLILLFPLLFLLQGIISAVNNTNVLLALGISTLDFIILMMVYLNDSASIYILIYLVFGLIGYIITKSIIKIKISKKIK
;
A
#
# COMPACT_ATOMS: atom_id res chain seq x y z
N MET A 1 25.05 2.65 31.84
CA MET A 1 25.30 3.59 30.74
C MET A 1 24.85 2.93 29.45
N VAL A 2 23.81 3.50 28.82
CA VAL A 2 23.10 2.96 27.65
C VAL A 2 24.00 2.96 26.41
N ASN A 3 23.99 1.89 25.61
CA ASN A 3 24.21 2.07 24.18
C ASN A 3 23.32 1.15 23.35
N ARG A 4 22.25 1.76 22.82
CA ARG A 4 21.27 1.15 21.92
C ARG A 4 21.93 0.97 20.55
N LYS A 5 22.10 -0.26 20.11
CA LYS A 5 22.20 -0.58 18.68
C LYS A 5 21.03 -1.48 18.29
N GLY A 6 19.83 -0.88 18.36
CA GLY A 6 18.65 -1.38 17.65
C GLY A 6 18.83 -1.12 16.16
N GLY A 7 19.77 -1.83 15.53
CA GLY A 7 19.83 -1.91 14.08
C GLY A 7 18.72 -2.85 13.64
N VAL A 8 17.62 -2.29 13.14
CA VAL A 8 16.53 -3.05 12.53
C VAL A 8 17.10 -3.68 11.25
N PHE A 9 17.69 -4.88 11.40
CA PHE A 9 18.05 -5.74 10.28
C PHE A 9 16.75 -6.25 9.66
N ILE A 10 16.15 -5.44 8.80
CA ILE A 10 15.01 -5.86 7.99
C ILE A 10 15.56 -6.90 7.02
N LYS A 11 15.34 -8.18 7.31
CA LYS A 11 15.60 -9.31 6.40
C LYS A 11 15.13 -8.90 4.99
N ASN A 12 16.05 -8.78 4.03
CA ASN A 12 15.88 -8.04 2.76
C ASN A 12 14.60 -8.37 1.94
N ARG A 13 13.97 -9.54 2.16
CA ARG A 13 12.71 -9.92 1.50
C ARG A 13 11.49 -9.15 2.02
N ASN A 14 11.53 -8.67 3.26
CA ASN A 14 10.41 -7.99 3.90
C ASN A 14 10.32 -6.52 3.47
N VAL A 15 11.47 -5.88 3.19
CA VAL A 15 11.54 -4.47 2.76
C VAL A 15 10.76 -4.24 1.47
N VAL A 16 10.95 -5.10 0.47
CA VAL A 16 10.28 -4.98 -0.83
C VAL A 16 8.76 -5.06 -0.67
N THR A 17 8.29 -5.95 0.20
CA THR A 17 6.85 -6.11 0.46
C THR A 17 6.22 -4.86 1.08
N ILE A 18 7.01 -4.15 1.90
CA ILE A 18 6.61 -2.94 2.60
C ILE A 18 6.58 -1.75 1.63
N ILE A 19 7.62 -1.59 0.81
CA ILE A 19 7.84 -0.41 -0.02
C ILE A 19 7.13 -0.50 -1.39
N PHE A 20 6.78 -1.70 -1.86
CA PHE A 20 6.20 -1.90 -3.19
C PHE A 20 4.95 -1.01 -3.44
N PRO A 21 3.91 -1.01 -2.59
CA PRO A 21 2.70 -0.23 -2.85
C PRO A 21 2.95 1.28 -2.80
N SER A 22 3.76 1.76 -1.85
CA SER A 22 4.10 3.17 -1.75
C SER A 22 4.89 3.67 -2.97
N LEU A 23 5.84 2.87 -3.47
CA LEU A 23 6.55 3.21 -4.71
C LEU A 23 5.60 3.30 -5.91
N PHE A 24 4.68 2.34 -6.06
CA PHE A 24 3.74 2.39 -7.18
C PHE A 24 2.77 3.59 -7.06
N MET A 25 2.26 3.89 -5.87
CA MET A 25 1.38 5.05 -5.66
C MET A 25 2.09 6.37 -5.97
N THR A 26 3.33 6.54 -5.51
CA THR A 26 4.14 7.75 -5.79
C THR A 26 4.43 7.89 -7.27
N ILE A 27 4.90 6.83 -7.94
CA ILE A 27 5.18 6.86 -9.39
C ILE A 27 3.93 7.25 -10.18
N ILE A 28 2.78 6.66 -9.85
CA ILE A 28 1.52 6.93 -10.57
C ILE A 28 1.05 8.36 -10.32
N THR A 29 1.19 8.84 -9.08
CA THR A 29 0.86 10.24 -8.76
C THR A 29 1.81 11.21 -9.47
N ILE A 30 3.10 10.92 -9.58
CA ILE A 30 4.08 11.78 -10.26
C ILE A 30 3.92 11.77 -11.78
N ILE A 31 3.57 10.63 -12.39
CA ILE A 31 3.29 10.54 -13.83
C ILE A 31 1.96 11.20 -14.17
N SER A 32 0.98 10.98 -13.28
CA SER A 32 -0.14 11.91 -13.18
C SER A 32 0.41 13.31 -12.85
N PHE A 33 -0.25 14.46 -12.85
CA PHE A 33 0.40 15.75 -12.51
C PHE A 33 1.60 16.23 -13.37
N SER A 34 2.70 15.49 -13.59
CA SER A 34 3.77 15.89 -14.54
C SER A 34 3.25 16.00 -15.98
N ASN A 35 2.35 15.10 -16.37
CA ASN A 35 1.70 15.15 -17.69
C ASN A 35 0.62 16.25 -17.82
N MET A 36 0.33 17.00 -16.74
CA MET A 36 -0.67 18.08 -16.75
C MET A 36 -0.23 19.27 -17.62
N LEU A 37 1.07 19.41 -17.93
CA LEU A 37 1.59 20.50 -18.77
C LEU A 37 1.33 20.31 -20.28
N ASN A 38 1.04 19.09 -20.74
CA ASN A 38 0.96 18.76 -22.17
C ASN A 38 -0.43 18.30 -22.66
N PHE A 39 -1.42 18.09 -21.78
CA PHE A 39 -2.73 17.54 -22.12
C PHE A 39 -3.90 18.35 -21.53
N ASN A 40 -5.11 18.17 -22.08
CA ASN A 40 -6.33 18.81 -21.58
C ASN A 40 -6.60 18.42 -20.11
N VAL A 41 -6.80 19.43 -19.25
CA VAL A 41 -6.96 19.31 -17.79
C VAL A 41 -8.07 18.34 -17.36
N ILE A 42 -9.11 18.15 -18.19
CA ILE A 42 -10.29 17.34 -17.88
C ILE A 42 -10.00 15.84 -17.97
N GLU A 43 -9.34 15.40 -19.05
CA GLU A 43 -8.96 13.99 -19.25
C GLU A 43 -7.95 13.54 -18.18
N PHE A 44 -7.08 14.47 -17.80
CA PHE A 44 -6.05 14.25 -16.80
C PHE A 44 -6.63 13.93 -15.41
N LYS A 45 -7.55 14.77 -14.93
CA LYS A 45 -8.22 14.57 -13.62
C LYS A 45 -8.99 13.25 -13.56
N GLY A 46 -9.61 12.82 -14.67
CA GLY A 46 -10.33 11.55 -14.74
C GLY A 46 -9.43 10.33 -14.50
N SER A 47 -8.26 10.30 -15.16
CA SER A 47 -7.31 9.17 -15.05
C SER A 47 -6.75 8.98 -13.64
N PHE A 48 -6.49 10.09 -12.94
CA PHE A 48 -5.99 10.05 -11.58
C PHE A 48 -7.08 9.65 -10.57
N ILE A 49 -8.32 10.13 -10.75
CA ILE A 49 -9.47 9.69 -9.94
C ILE A 49 -9.72 8.19 -10.11
N LEU A 50 -9.59 7.66 -11.33
CA LEU A 50 -9.68 6.22 -11.59
C LEU A 50 -8.62 5.45 -10.78
N SER A 51 -7.39 5.97 -10.73
CA SER A 51 -6.30 5.37 -9.96
C SER A 51 -6.58 5.36 -8.47
N LEU A 52 -7.14 6.45 -7.91
CA LEU A 52 -7.56 6.51 -6.51
C LEU A 52 -8.69 5.51 -6.18
N ILE A 53 -9.67 5.38 -7.06
CA ILE A 53 -10.86 4.56 -6.78
C ILE A 53 -10.58 3.07 -6.98
N LEU A 54 -9.75 2.71 -7.96
CA LEU A 54 -9.56 1.31 -8.34
C LEU A 54 -8.16 0.80 -8.01
N LEU A 55 -7.13 1.53 -8.44
CA LEU A 55 -5.77 1.03 -8.42
C LEU A 55 -5.17 1.05 -7.01
N PHE A 56 -5.38 2.13 -6.25
CA PHE A 56 -4.83 2.26 -4.90
C PHE A 56 -5.41 1.22 -3.92
N PRO A 57 -6.75 0.96 -3.88
CA PRO A 57 -7.28 -0.16 -3.10
C PRO A 57 -6.70 -1.51 -3.51
N LEU A 58 -6.48 -1.71 -4.82
CA LEU A 58 -5.90 -2.95 -5.33
C LEU A 58 -4.44 -3.12 -4.87
N LEU A 59 -3.65 -2.04 -4.87
CA LEU A 59 -2.28 -2.03 -4.35
C LEU A 59 -2.25 -2.35 -2.85
N PHE A 60 -3.16 -1.78 -2.06
CA PHE A 60 -3.30 -2.10 -0.64
C PHE A 60 -3.71 -3.56 -0.42
N LEU A 61 -4.65 -4.07 -1.21
CA LEU A 61 -5.06 -5.48 -1.17
C LEU A 61 -3.90 -6.42 -1.49
N LEU A 62 -3.14 -6.14 -2.55
CA LEU A 62 -1.93 -6.88 -2.90
C LEU A 62 -0.89 -6.80 -1.78
N GLN A 63 -0.70 -5.63 -1.15
CA GLN A 63 0.17 -5.49 0.01
C GLN A 63 -0.23 -6.43 1.15
N GLY A 64 -1.53 -6.50 1.45
CA GLY A 64 -2.08 -7.40 2.46
C GLY A 64 -1.79 -8.87 2.14
N ILE A 65 -2.03 -9.29 0.90
CA ILE A 65 -1.77 -10.65 0.42
C ILE A 65 -0.29 -10.99 0.56
N ILE A 66 0.60 -10.17 -0.02
CA ILE A 66 2.05 -10.44 -0.02
C ILE A 66 2.58 -10.42 1.42
N SER A 67 2.06 -9.52 2.27
CA SER A 67 2.44 -9.49 3.69
C SER A 67 2.06 -10.76 4.44
N ALA A 68 0.91 -11.36 4.13
CA ALA A 68 0.49 -12.63 4.70
C ALA A 68 1.37 -13.80 4.21
N VAL A 69 1.70 -13.85 2.92
CA VAL A 69 2.57 -14.89 2.34
C VAL A 69 3.98 -14.82 2.92
N ASN A 70 4.51 -13.61 3.06
CA ASN A 70 5.89 -13.38 3.52
C ASN A 70 6.01 -13.33 5.05
N ASN A 71 4.91 -13.50 5.80
CA ASN A 71 4.84 -13.35 7.25
C ASN A 71 5.43 -12.02 7.74
N THR A 72 5.20 -10.93 6.99
CA THR A 72 5.62 -9.59 7.41
C THR A 72 4.57 -8.95 8.32
N ASN A 73 5.00 -7.94 9.08
CA ASN A 73 4.10 -7.16 9.92
C ASN A 73 3.20 -6.29 9.04
N VAL A 74 1.97 -6.74 8.81
CA VAL A 74 0.99 -6.04 7.98
C VAL A 74 0.70 -4.61 8.47
N LEU A 75 0.68 -4.39 9.79
CA LEU A 75 0.50 -3.06 10.38
C LEU A 75 1.62 -2.09 9.98
N LEU A 76 2.87 -2.56 9.94
CA LEU A 76 4.00 -1.73 9.50
C LEU A 76 3.93 -1.45 8.00
N ALA A 77 3.59 -2.48 7.20
CA ALA A 77 3.47 -2.35 5.76
C ALA A 77 2.37 -1.34 5.39
N LEU A 78 1.16 -1.54 5.91
CA LEU A 78 0.03 -0.64 5.70
C LEU A 78 0.32 0.76 6.23
N GLY A 79 0.93 0.87 7.42
CA GLY A 79 1.29 2.16 8.01
C GLY A 79 2.21 3.00 7.12
N ILE A 80 3.19 2.36 6.48
CA ILE A 80 4.10 3.03 5.55
C ILE A 80 3.36 3.49 4.29
N SER A 81 2.52 2.64 3.69
CA SER A 81 1.71 3.02 2.53
C SER A 81 0.69 4.13 2.85
N THR A 82 0.11 4.12 4.06
CA THR A 82 -0.81 5.20 4.47
C THR A 82 -0.08 6.51 4.73
N LEU A 83 1.12 6.47 5.31
CA LEU A 83 1.93 7.68 5.51
C LEU A 83 2.31 8.29 4.17
N ASP A 84 2.72 7.45 3.22
CA ASP A 84 3.01 7.86 1.85
C ASP A 84 1.78 8.49 1.16
N PHE A 85 0.61 7.84 1.28
CA PHE A 85 -0.62 8.41 0.76
C PHE A 85 -1.01 9.75 1.42
N ILE A 86 -0.77 9.93 2.72
CA ILE A 86 -1.01 11.21 3.40
C ILE A 86 -0.08 12.30 2.83
N ILE A 87 1.19 11.99 2.58
CA ILE A 87 2.13 12.92 1.96
C ILE A 87 1.65 13.29 0.55
N LEU A 88 1.27 12.30 -0.26
CA LEU A 88 0.69 12.53 -1.59
C LEU A 88 -0.58 13.38 -1.49
N MET A 89 -1.37 13.20 -0.44
CA MET A 89 -2.57 13.99 -0.22
C MET A 89 -2.26 15.46 -0.02
N MET A 90 -1.32 15.77 0.87
CA MET A 90 -0.93 17.15 1.18
C MET A 90 -0.28 17.88 -0.01
N VAL A 91 0.42 17.15 -0.88
CA VAL A 91 1.15 17.75 -2.00
C VAL A 91 0.29 17.87 -3.26
N TYR A 92 -0.54 16.87 -3.56
CA TYR A 92 -1.20 16.73 -4.86
C TYR A 92 -2.73 16.67 -4.80
N LEU A 93 -3.32 16.24 -3.69
CA LEU A 93 -4.77 16.05 -3.57
C LEU A 93 -5.40 17.17 -2.74
N ASN A 94 -6.73 17.12 -2.63
CA ASN A 94 -7.51 17.95 -1.73
C ASN A 94 -7.91 17.16 -0.47
N ASP A 95 -8.32 17.87 0.59
CA ASP A 95 -8.73 17.29 1.88
C ASP A 95 -9.85 16.24 1.76
N SER A 96 -10.66 16.32 0.70
CA SER A 96 -11.71 15.35 0.40
C SER A 96 -11.18 13.93 0.16
N ALA A 97 -9.90 13.77 -0.17
CA ALA A 97 -9.28 12.47 -0.41
C ALA A 97 -8.98 11.68 0.89
N SER A 98 -9.14 12.31 2.06
CA SER A 98 -8.95 11.65 3.37
C SER A 98 -9.85 10.44 3.59
N ILE A 99 -11.07 10.43 3.01
CA ILE A 99 -12.01 9.32 3.15
C ILE A 99 -11.49 8.01 2.53
N TYR A 100 -10.59 8.10 1.52
CA TYR A 100 -10.03 6.94 0.87
C TYR A 100 -9.04 6.17 1.75
N ILE A 101 -8.44 6.81 2.76
CA ILE A 101 -7.51 6.15 3.70
C ILE A 101 -8.17 4.93 4.35
N LEU A 102 -9.40 5.11 4.83
CA LEU A 102 -10.13 4.08 5.55
C LEU A 102 -10.50 2.93 4.60
N ILE A 103 -10.91 3.26 3.38
CA ILE A 103 -11.19 2.27 2.32
C ILE A 103 -9.94 1.44 2.02
N TYR A 104 -8.79 2.08 1.82
CA TYR A 104 -7.54 1.39 1.47
C TYR A 104 -7.07 0.47 2.60
N LEU A 105 -7.16 0.92 3.85
CA LEU A 105 -6.85 0.10 5.02
C LEU A 105 -7.72 -1.15 5.10
N VAL A 106 -9.03 -1.02 4.86
CA VAL A 106 -9.96 -2.16 4.83
C VAL A 106 -9.55 -3.16 3.76
N PHE A 107 -9.25 -2.71 2.55
CA PHE A 107 -8.80 -3.59 1.46
C PHE A 107 -7.50 -4.34 1.82
N GLY A 108 -6.53 -3.64 2.42
CA GLY A 108 -5.28 -4.26 2.86
C GLY A 108 -5.47 -5.29 3.97
N LEU A 109 -6.32 -5.00 4.95
CA LEU A 109 -6.66 -5.95 6.02
C LEU A 109 -7.41 -7.17 5.49
N ILE A 110 -8.37 -6.99 4.59
CA ILE A 110 -9.11 -8.08 3.93
C ILE A 110 -8.12 -9.01 3.20
N GLY A 111 -7.23 -8.44 2.37
CA GLY A 111 -6.22 -9.21 1.63
C GLY A 111 -5.34 -10.05 2.56
N TYR A 112 -4.93 -9.48 3.69
CA TYR A 112 -4.14 -10.19 4.69
C TYR A 112 -4.91 -11.32 5.39
N ILE A 113 -6.12 -11.04 5.89
CA ILE A 113 -6.94 -12.00 6.66
C ILE A 113 -7.31 -13.20 5.79
N ILE A 114 -7.77 -12.97 4.55
CA ILE A 114 -8.15 -14.03 3.62
C ILE A 114 -6.94 -14.93 3.35
N THR A 115 -5.81 -14.33 2.98
CA THR A 115 -4.61 -15.09 2.61
C THR A 115 -4.05 -15.90 3.78
N LYS A 116 -3.99 -15.30 4.97
CA LYS A 116 -3.52 -15.98 6.18
C LYS A 116 -4.43 -17.15 6.56
N SER A 117 -5.74 -17.00 6.39
CA SER A 117 -6.72 -18.07 6.62
C SER A 117 -6.53 -19.23 5.64
N ILE A 118 -6.33 -18.94 4.34
CA ILE A 118 -6.06 -19.97 3.32
C ILE A 118 -4.77 -20.73 3.62
N ILE A 119 -3.69 -20.03 3.97
CA ILE A 119 -2.39 -20.66 4.30
C ILE A 119 -2.56 -21.58 5.52
N LYS A 120 -3.26 -21.12 6.57
CA LYS A 120 -3.51 -21.91 7.78
C LYS A 120 -4.29 -23.20 7.48
N ILE A 121 -5.32 -23.11 6.64
CA ILE A 121 -6.11 -24.29 6.21
C ILE A 121 -5.23 -25.27 5.42
N LYS A 122 -4.40 -24.75 4.50
CA LYS A 122 -3.53 -25.59 3.65
C LYS A 122 -2.48 -26.35 4.47
N ILE A 123 -1.93 -25.72 5.51
CA ILE A 123 -1.01 -26.37 6.45
C ILE A 123 -1.72 -27.45 7.25
N SER A 124 -2.92 -27.18 7.77
CA SER A 124 -3.71 -28.15 8.55
C SER A 124 -4.09 -29.39 7.75
N LYS A 125 -4.34 -29.26 6.44
CA LYS A 125 -4.63 -30.39 5.55
C LYS A 125 -3.40 -31.26 5.24
N LYS A 126 -2.18 -30.72 5.38
CA LYS A 126 -0.94 -31.46 5.08
C LYS A 126 -0.45 -32.33 6.24
N ILE A 127 -0.96 -32.07 7.45
CA ILE A 127 -0.58 -32.78 8.70
C ILE A 127 -1.56 -33.92 9.02
N LYS A 128 -2.73 -33.94 8.37
CA LYS A 128 -3.71 -35.04 8.41
C LYS A 128 -3.45 -36.03 7.29
#